data_AF-A0A962A4T2-F1
#
_entry.id   AF-A0A962A4T2-F1
#
_cell.length_a   1.000
_cell.length_b   1.000
_cell.length_c   1.000
_cell.angle_alpha   90.00
_cell.angle_beta   90.00
_cell.angle_gamma   90.00
#
_symmetry.space_group_name_H-M   'P 1'
#
loop_
_entity.id
_entity.type
_entity.pdbx_description
1 polymer ?
#
loop_
_entity_poly.entity_id
_entity_poly.type
_entity_poly.pdbx_seq_one_letter_code
_entity_poly.pdbx_strand_id
1 'polypeptide(L)'
;MKAVILARVSTKEQEDGHSLEAQIANLRLYADRKDLEIIKQYTIIESSTKGERPEFMRMIEFIKTQKERVAVIVDTVDRLQSSSKGHTNPKKIIIKFP
;
A
#
# COMPACT_ATOMS: atom_id res chain seq x y z
N MET A 1 7.64 0.05 16.11
CA MET A 1 7.19 -1.23 15.48
C MET A 1 7.47 -1.16 13.98
N LYS A 2 7.83 -2.26 13.30
CA LYS A 2 8.20 -2.20 11.87
C LYS A 2 6.99 -2.13 10.96
N ALA A 3 7.12 -1.45 9.82
CA ALA A 3 6.07 -1.30 8.82
C ALA A 3 6.56 -1.36 7.38
N VAL A 4 5.66 -1.79 6.50
CA VAL A 4 5.87 -1.88 5.06
C VAL A 4 4.77 -1.11 4.35
N ILE A 5 5.14 -0.27 3.39
CA ILE A 5 4.18 0.42 2.53
C ILE A 5 3.87 -0.46 1.30
N LEU A 6 2.59 -0.58 0.98
CA LEU A 6 2.13 -1.08 -0.31
C LEU A 6 1.32 0.01 -1.01
N ALA A 7 1.93 0.64 -2.01
CA ALA A 7 1.23 1.54 -2.92
C ALA A 7 0.68 0.73 -4.10
N ARG A 8 -0.48 1.12 -4.63
CA ARG A 8 -1.01 0.59 -5.89
C ARG A 8 -1.12 1.75 -6.86
N VAL A 9 -0.65 1.54 -8.08
CA VAL A 9 -0.69 2.51 -9.16
C VAL A 9 -1.50 1.92 -10.29
N SER A 10 -2.62 2.54 -10.60
CA SER A 10 -3.40 2.21 -11.78
C SER A 10 -2.81 2.89 -13.01
N THR A 11 -2.99 2.33 -14.21
CA THR A 11 -2.56 2.96 -15.47
C THR A 11 -3.12 4.38 -15.59
N LYS A 12 -4.37 4.55 -15.16
CA LYS A 12 -5.04 5.85 -15.09
C LYS A 12 -4.38 6.82 -14.11
N GLU A 13 -3.84 6.37 -12.98
CA GLU A 13 -3.11 7.24 -12.03
C GLU A 13 -1.73 7.66 -12.57
N GLN A 14 -1.11 6.84 -13.43
CA GLN A 14 0.08 7.26 -14.17
C GLN A 14 -0.25 8.35 -15.20
N GLU A 15 -1.40 8.25 -15.85
CA GLU A 15 -1.86 9.21 -16.86
C GLU A 15 -2.36 10.53 -16.24
N ASP A 16 -3.04 10.47 -15.08
CA ASP A 16 -3.65 11.63 -14.42
C ASP A 16 -2.61 12.51 -13.69
N GLY A 17 -1.34 12.10 -13.62
CA GLY A 17 -0.28 12.84 -12.95
C GLY A 17 -0.48 13.01 -11.44
N HIS A 18 -1.48 12.35 -10.85
CA HIS A 18 -1.66 12.23 -9.41
C HIS A 18 -0.41 11.57 -8.84
N SER A 19 0.44 12.39 -8.21
CA SER A 19 1.79 11.96 -7.86
C SER A 19 1.72 10.82 -6.86
N LEU A 20 2.04 9.61 -7.33
CA LEU A 20 2.31 8.44 -6.49
C LEU A 20 3.23 8.80 -5.31
N GLU A 21 4.18 9.70 -5.55
CA GLU A 21 5.06 10.27 -4.54
C GLU A 21 4.30 10.96 -3.41
N ALA A 22 3.25 11.73 -3.70
CA ALA A 22 2.39 12.36 -2.70
C ALA A 22 1.59 11.32 -1.91
N GLN A 23 1.14 10.23 -2.55
CA GLN A 23 0.50 9.12 -1.85
C GLN A 23 1.48 8.45 -0.87
N ILE A 24 2.68 8.12 -1.34
CA ILE A 24 3.75 7.52 -0.52
C ILE A 24 4.16 8.45 0.62
N ALA A 25 4.32 9.74 0.36
CA ALA A 25 4.65 10.73 1.39
C ALA A 25 3.59 10.76 2.49
N ASN A 26 2.30 10.72 2.12
CA ASN A 26 1.18 10.65 3.07
C ASN A 26 1.13 9.33 3.86
N LEU A 27 1.57 8.22 3.27
CA LEU A 27 1.68 6.92 3.95
C LEU A 27 2.87 6.91 4.92
N ARG A 28 4.02 7.49 4.52
CA ARG A 28 5.19 7.67 5.39
C ARG A 28 4.87 8.55 6.59
N LEU A 29 4.21 9.69 6.37
CA LEU A 29 3.79 10.58 7.45
C LEU A 29 2.81 9.89 8.41
N TYR A 30 1.93 9.02 7.88
CA TYR A 30 1.03 8.23 8.73
C TYR A 30 1.78 7.20 9.58
N ALA A 31 2.79 6.54 9.01
CA ALA A 31 3.64 5.60 9.74
C ALA A 31 4.42 6.31 10.85
N ASP A 32 5.04 7.45 10.52
CA ASP A 32 5.78 8.29 11.46
C ASP A 32 4.90 8.72 12.66
N ARG A 33 3.69 9.23 12.39
CA ARG A 33 2.69 9.57 13.42
C ARG A 33 2.25 8.38 14.29
N LYS A 34 2.46 7.15 13.83
CA LYS A 34 2.10 5.90 14.53
C LYS A 34 3.32 5.21 15.15
N ASP A 35 4.49 5.84 15.14
CA ASP A 35 5.75 5.25 15.61
C ASP A 35 6.07 3.92 14.89
N LEU A 36 5.79 3.93 13.58
CA LEU A 36 6.02 2.81 12.68
C LEU A 36 7.26 3.08 11.82
N GLU A 37 8.28 2.24 11.99
CA GLU A 37 9.51 2.32 11.20
C GLU A 37 9.30 1.66 9.84
N ILE A 38 9.41 2.45 8.77
CA ILE A 38 9.23 1.94 7.41
C ILE A 38 10.49 1.19 6.99
N ILE A 39 10.42 -0.14 6.95
CA ILE A 39 11.54 -1.00 6.55
C ILE A 39 11.56 -1.30 5.06
N LYS A 40 10.41 -1.19 4.38
CA LYS A 40 10.31 -1.44 2.94
C LYS A 40 9.07 -0.79 2.31
N GLN A 41 9.13 -0.60 1.00
CA GLN A 41 8.05 -0.07 0.18
C GLN A 41 7.91 -0.95 -1.07
N TYR A 42 6.67 -1.29 -1.42
CA TYR A 42 6.29 -2.05 -2.61
C TYR A 42 5.24 -1.26 -3.41
N THR A 43 5.25 -1.39 -4.73
CA THR A 43 4.38 -0.60 -5.62
C THR A 43 3.75 -1.49 -6.67
N ILE A 44 2.48 -1.87 -6.49
CA ILE A 44 1.79 -2.74 -7.44
C ILE A 44 1.25 -1.91 -8.61
N ILE A 45 1.69 -2.23 -9.83
CA ILE A 45 1.18 -1.60 -11.05
C ILE A 45 0.00 -2.43 -11.60
N GLU A 46 -1.16 -1.82 -11.77
CA GLU A 46 -2.40 -2.50 -12.20
C GLU A 46 -2.31 -3.07 -13.62
N SER A 47 -1.43 -2.52 -14.47
CA SER A 47 -1.14 -3.06 -15.82
C SER A 47 -0.55 -4.47 -15.83
N SER A 48 -0.17 -5.04 -14.68
CA SER A 48 0.21 -6.45 -14.53
C SER A 48 -1.01 -7.37 -14.60
N THR A 49 -1.73 -7.32 -15.72
CA THR A 49 -2.95 -8.07 -16.05
C THR A 49 -2.71 -9.55 -16.36
N LYS A 50 -1.58 -10.12 -15.95
CA LYS A 50 -1.26 -11.54 -16.17
C LYS A 50 -0.79 -12.18 -14.86
N GLY A 51 -1.76 -12.69 -14.11
CA GLY A 51 -1.66 -13.93 -13.34
C GLY A 51 -0.89 -13.92 -12.02
N GLU A 52 0.12 -13.07 -11.84
CA GLU A 52 0.98 -13.17 -10.67
C GLU A 52 1.07 -11.80 -10.00
N ARG A 53 0.90 -11.78 -8.67
CA ARG A 53 1.15 -10.60 -7.84
C ARG A 53 2.56 -10.73 -7.24
N PRO A 54 3.65 -10.68 -8.04
CA PRO A 54 4.99 -10.99 -7.55
C PRO A 54 5.39 -10.04 -6.42
N GLU A 55 5.01 -8.76 -6.47
CA GLU A 55 5.33 -7.81 -5.41
C GLU A 55 4.57 -8.05 -4.12
N PHE A 56 3.28 -8.42 -4.20
CA PHE A 56 2.53 -8.79 -3.00
C PHE A 56 3.13 -10.05 -2.36
N MET A 57 3.47 -11.06 -3.16
CA MET A 57 4.07 -12.29 -2.66
C MET A 57 5.47 -12.03 -2.06
N ARG A 58 6.30 -11.23 -2.72
CA ARG A 58 7.60 -10.77 -2.20
C ARG A 58 7.46 -9.99 -0.90
N MET A 59 6.42 -9.16 -0.77
CA MET A 59 6.11 -8.46 0.48
C MET A 59 5.77 -9.46 1.59
N ILE A 60 4.93 -10.46 1.31
CA ILE A 60 4.57 -11.49 2.29
C ILE A 60 5.79 -12.33 2.68
N GLU A 61 6.61 -12.76 1.73
CA GLU A 61 7.86 -13.48 2.01
C GLU A 61 8.81 -12.64 2.85
N PHE A 62 8.96 -11.35 2.53
CA PHE A 62 9.77 -10.44 3.32
C PHE A 62 9.25 -10.31 4.76
N ILE A 63 7.94 -10.18 4.95
CA ILE A 63 7.32 -10.13 6.29
C ILE A 63 7.56 -11.44 7.04
N LYS A 64 7.40 -12.59 6.38
CA LYS A 64 7.67 -13.91 6.97
C LYS A 64 9.13 -14.10 7.42
N THR A 65 10.08 -13.41 6.79
CA THR A 65 11.48 -13.43 7.25
C THR A 65 11.75 -12.54 8.47
N GLN A 66 10.82 -11.65 8.82
CA GLN A 66 10.95 -10.83 10.02
C GLN A 66 10.55 -11.64 11.26
N LYS A 67 11.33 -11.52 12.33
CA LYS A 67 11.04 -12.15 13.62
C LYS A 67 10.05 -11.35 14.48
N GLU A 68 9.73 -10.14 14.06
CA GLU A 68 8.91 -9.19 14.79
C GLU A 68 7.66 -8.84 13.98
N ARG A 69 6.61 -8.39 14.66
CA ARG A 69 5.37 -7.97 14.01
C ARG A 69 5.61 -6.82 13.05
N VAL A 70 5.23 -7.03 11.80
CA VAL A 70 5.28 -6.01 10.74
C VAL A 70 3.87 -5.52 10.45
N ALA A 71 3.70 -4.20 10.46
CA ALA A 71 2.50 -3.51 9.98
C ALA A 71 2.57 -3.31 8.47
N VAL A 72 1.54 -3.70 7.73
CA VAL A 72 1.42 -3.34 6.31
C VAL A 72 0.48 -2.16 6.20
N ILE A 73 0.96 -1.07 5.62
CA ILE A 73 0.22 0.17 5.38
C ILE A 73 -0.10 0.21 3.89
N VAL A 74 -1.39 0.13 3.56
CA VAL A 74 -1.86 0.12 2.18
C VAL A 74 -2.84 1.27 1.97
N ASP A 75 -2.81 1.86 0.79
CA ASP A 75 -3.84 2.79 0.33
C ASP A 75 -4.92 1.97 -0.40
N THR A 76 -6.10 1.77 0.22
CA THR A 76 -7.21 1.11 -0.48
C THR A 76 -8.12 2.13 -1.13
N VAL A 77 -8.30 1.98 -2.44
CA VAL A 77 -9.58 2.25 -3.07
C VAL A 77 -10.39 0.96 -2.95
N ASP A 78 -11.30 0.94 -1.98
CA ASP A 78 -12.36 -0.05 -1.91
C ASP A 78 -13.13 -0.01 -3.24
N ARG A 79 -13.00 -1.06 -4.04
CA ARG A 79 -13.90 -1.31 -5.18
C ARG A 79 -14.86 -2.44 -4.85
N LEU A 80 -15.26 -2.56 -3.57
CA LEU A 80 -16.21 -3.58 -3.12
C LEU A 80 -17.51 -3.02 -2.55
N GLN A 81 -17.84 -1.74 -2.81
CA GLN A 81 -19.24 -1.32 -2.85
C GLN A 81 -19.51 -0.44 -4.07
N SER A 82 -20.16 -1.06 -5.05
CA SER A 82 -20.85 -0.37 -6.14
C SER A 82 -21.91 0.57 -5.55
N SER A 83 -21.61 1.87 -5.44
CA SER A 83 -22.51 2.98 -5.80
C SER A 83 -21.97 4.32 -5.29
N SER A 84 -21.90 5.27 -6.24
CA SER A 84 -22.04 6.72 -6.06
C SER A 84 -20.98 7.52 -5.27
N LYS A 85 -20.34 8.42 -6.04
CA LYS A 85 -19.90 9.79 -5.70
C LYS A 85 -18.92 10.00 -4.53
N GLY A 86 -17.79 10.58 -4.91
CA GLY A 86 -17.20 11.70 -4.19
C GLY A 86 -16.03 11.33 -3.27
N HIS A 87 -14.87 11.91 -3.58
CA HIS A 87 -13.73 12.07 -2.66
C HIS A 87 -13.31 10.78 -1.94
N THR A 88 -12.54 9.94 -2.63
CA THR A 88 -11.95 8.73 -2.03
C THR A 88 -10.91 9.17 -1.00
N ASN A 89 -11.34 9.30 0.26
CA ASN A 89 -10.41 9.47 1.36
C ASN A 89 -9.57 8.18 1.44
N PRO A 90 -8.23 8.24 1.39
CA PRO A 90 -7.40 7.04 1.39
C PRO A 90 -7.68 6.22 2.64
N LYS A 91 -8.25 5.02 2.47
CA LYS A 91 -8.46 4.10 3.59
C LYS A 91 -7.14 3.41 3.89
N LYS A 92 -6.46 3.89 4.93
CA LYS A 92 -5.20 3.32 5.44
C LYS A 92 -5.53 2.13 6.34
N ILE A 93 -5.32 0.92 5.83
CA ILE A 93 -5.48 -0.31 6.63
C ILE A 93 -4.11 -0.72 7.17
N ILE A 94 -4.04 -1.02 8.47
CA ILE A 94 -2.87 -1.61 9.11
C ILE A 94 -3.14 -3.10 9.29
N ILE A 95 -2.47 -3.96 8.51
CA ILE A 95 -2.51 -5.41 8.72
C ILE A 95 -1.28 -5.80 9.53
N LYS A 96 -1.47 -6.42 10.69
CA LYS A 96 -0.38 -6.92 11.55
C LYS A 96 -0.17 -8.39 11.28
N PHE A 97 1.04 -8.75 10.88
CA PHE A 97 1.44 -10.15 10.77
C PHE A 97 2.10 -10.60 12.08
N PRO A 98 1.83 -11.85 12.54
CA PRO A 98 2.43 -12.43 13.74
C PRO A 98 3.92 -12.72 13.58
#